data_AF-A0A8T5NS66-F1
#
_entry.id   AF-A0A8T5NS66-F1
#
_cell.length_a   1.000
_cell.length_b   1.000
_cell.length_c   1.000
_cell.angle_alpha   90.00
_cell.angle_beta   90.00
_cell.angle_gamma   90.00
#
_symmetry.space_group_name_H-M   'P 1'
#
loop_
_entity.id
_entity.type
_entity.pdbx_description
1 polymer ?
#
loop_
_entity_poly.entity_id
_entity_poly.type
_entity_poly.pdbx_seq_one_letter_code
_entity_poly.pdbx_strand_id
1 'polypeptide(L)'
;MSLDLVMDITYYSKDGSFKILGNVEKKDQLNILSNFLRTQICKGYEIKKANEFDAYHISLKFDSSEDRYEVSDNTGNKGLRDGILMYIMAKL
;
A
#
# COMPACT_ATOMS: atom_id res chain seq x y z
N MET A 1 -20.97 -8.32 -11.32
CA MET A 1 -19.52 -8.09 -11.48
C MET A 1 -19.12 -7.16 -10.37
N SER A 2 -18.43 -7.66 -9.35
CA SER A 2 -17.72 -6.79 -8.41
C SER A 2 -16.63 -6.05 -9.19
N LEU A 3 -16.45 -4.77 -8.88
CA LEU A 3 -15.36 -3.98 -9.42
C LEU A 3 -14.19 -4.12 -8.45
N ASP A 4 -13.19 -4.90 -8.83
CA ASP A 4 -11.95 -4.97 -8.06
C ASP A 4 -11.24 -3.63 -8.18
N LEU A 5 -11.02 -2.97 -7.04
CA LEU A 5 -10.25 -1.73 -6.99
C LEU A 5 -8.78 -2.10 -6.84
N VAL A 6 -7.98 -1.70 -7.81
CA VAL A 6 -6.55 -1.97 -7.90
C VAL A 6 -5.80 -0.66 -7.79
N MET A 7 -4.83 -0.62 -6.89
CA MET A 7 -3.92 0.49 -6.68
C MET A 7 -2.48 -0.02 -6.66
N ASP A 8 -1.73 0.36 -7.69
CA ASP A 8 -0.32 0.04 -7.82
C ASP A 8 0.52 1.27 -7.49
N ILE A 9 1.33 1.13 -6.45
CA ILE A 9 2.14 2.21 -5.89
C ILE A 9 3.60 1.90 -6.16
N THR A 10 4.30 2.88 -6.72
CA THR A 10 5.76 2.86 -6.81
C THR A 10 6.32 3.99 -5.97
N TYR A 11 7.16 3.68 -4.99
CA TYR A 11 7.85 4.65 -4.13
C TYR A 11 9.35 4.61 -4.42
N TYR A 12 9.94 5.77 -4.71
CA TYR A 12 11.37 5.90 -4.98
C TYR A 12 12.10 6.37 -3.71
N SER A 13 13.01 5.54 -3.21
CA SER A 13 13.65 5.77 -1.91
C SER A 13 14.65 6.92 -1.89
N LYS A 14 15.24 7.26 -3.06
CA LYS A 14 16.23 8.32 -3.20
C LYS A 14 15.68 9.72 -2.96
N ASP A 15 14.48 10.01 -3.46
CA ASP A 15 13.88 11.34 -3.44
C ASP A 15 12.53 11.40 -2.70
N GLY A 16 12.01 10.24 -2.27
CA GLY A 16 10.71 10.14 -1.62
C GLY A 16 9.54 10.45 -2.56
N SER A 17 9.77 10.45 -3.88
CA SER A 17 8.72 10.60 -4.87
C SER A 17 7.92 9.30 -4.99
N PHE A 18 6.67 9.41 -5.41
CA PHE A 18 5.81 8.25 -5.60
C PHE A 18 4.89 8.42 -6.80
N LYS A 19 4.45 7.29 -7.34
CA LYS A 19 3.46 7.20 -8.40
C LYS A 19 2.38 6.23 -7.96
N ILE A 20 1.13 6.60 -8.19
CA ILE A 20 -0.03 5.76 -7.97
C ILE A 20 -0.70 5.53 -9.33
N LEU A 21 -0.81 4.27 -9.72
CA LEU A 21 -1.51 3.81 -10.90
C LEU A 21 -2.67 2.91 -10.45
N GLY A 22 -3.64 2.69 -11.33
CA GLY A 22 -4.78 1.82 -11.04
C GLY A 22 -6.12 2.41 -11.46
N ASN A 23 -7.19 1.73 -11.09
CA ASN A 23 -8.57 2.10 -11.43
C ASN A 23 -9.29 2.80 -10.25
N VAL A 24 -8.54 3.44 -9.35
CA VAL A 24 -9.05 4.15 -8.17
C VAL A 24 -8.93 5.67 -8.38
N GLU A 25 -10.06 6.38 -8.24
CA GLU A 25 -10.06 7.85 -8.26
C GLU A 25 -9.26 8.44 -7.09
N LYS A 26 -8.60 9.59 -7.30
CA LYS A 26 -7.78 10.25 -6.27
C LYS A 26 -8.49 10.44 -4.92
N LYS A 27 -9.79 10.78 -4.95
CA LYS A 27 -10.60 10.98 -3.74
C LYS A 27 -10.75 9.69 -2.91
N ASP A 28 -10.74 8.54 -3.59
CA ASP A 28 -10.94 7.23 -2.97
C ASP A 28 -9.61 6.57 -2.57
N GLN A 29 -8.48 7.03 -3.12
CA GLN A 29 -7.15 6.55 -2.76
C GLN A 29 -6.88 6.70 -1.26
N LEU A 30 -7.22 7.85 -0.68
CA LEU A 30 -7.09 8.11 0.76
C LEU A 30 -7.91 7.12 1.60
N ASN A 31 -9.14 6.84 1.17
CA ASN A 31 -10.05 5.93 1.88
C ASN A 31 -9.51 4.50 1.87
N ILE A 32 -9.06 4.02 0.71
CA ILE A 32 -8.49 2.68 0.56
C ILE A 32 -7.24 2.54 1.42
N LEU A 33 -6.30 3.49 1.36
CA LEU A 33 -5.08 3.47 2.16
C LEU A 33 -5.39 3.51 3.67
N SER A 34 -6.28 4.41 4.10
CA SER A 34 -6.65 4.54 5.51
C SER A 34 -7.32 3.27 6.03
N ASN A 35 -8.26 2.70 5.28
CA ASN A 35 -8.94 1.46 5.66
C ASN A 35 -7.96 0.30 5.69
N PHE A 36 -7.12 0.14 4.67
CA PHE A 36 -6.09 -0.89 4.66
C PHE A 36 -5.16 -0.78 5.88
N LEU A 37 -4.60 0.40 6.16
CA LEU A 37 -3.68 0.63 7.29
C LEU A 37 -4.35 0.33 8.64
N ARG A 38 -5.63 0.67 8.81
CA ARG A 38 -6.40 0.30 10.01
C ARG A 38 -6.46 -1.21 10.20
N THR A 39 -6.60 -1.99 9.12
CA THR A 39 -6.56 -3.46 9.23
C THR A 39 -5.18 -3.99 9.63
N GLN A 40 -4.10 -3.20 9.52
CA GLN A 40 -2.76 -3.64 9.90
C GLN A 40 -2.42 -3.35 11.37
N ILE A 41 -3.20 -2.48 12.03
CA ILE A 41 -3.02 -2.18 13.45
C ILE A 41 -3.13 -3.48 14.27
N CYS A 42 -2.19 -3.68 15.20
CA CYS A 42 -2.10 -4.86 16.05
C CYS A 42 -1.81 -6.21 15.35
N LYS A 43 -1.43 -6.25 14.06
CA LYS A 43 -1.03 -7.49 13.38
C LYS A 43 0.32 -8.09 13.80
N GLY A 44 0.93 -7.55 14.86
CA GLY A 44 2.15 -8.06 15.46
C GLY A 44 3.42 -7.47 14.86
N TYR A 45 4.56 -7.84 15.46
CA TYR A 45 5.88 -7.39 15.06
C TYR A 45 6.50 -8.34 14.04
N GLU A 46 7.11 -7.80 12.99
CA GLU A 46 7.81 -8.60 11.98
C GLU A 46 9.32 -8.53 12.18
N ILE A 47 9.96 -9.71 12.27
CA ILE A 47 11.39 -9.86 12.60
C ILE A 47 12.27 -9.84 11.33
N LYS A 48 11.66 -9.94 10.14
CA LYS A 48 12.40 -9.98 8.87
C LYS A 48 13.06 -8.63 8.59
N LYS A 49 14.29 -8.65 8.07
CA LYS A 49 14.94 -7.43 7.58
C LYS A 49 14.20 -6.90 6.36
N ALA A 50 14.10 -5.58 6.25
CA ALA A 50 13.63 -4.93 5.05
C ALA A 50 14.60 -5.17 3.90
N ASN A 51 14.06 -5.32 2.69
CA ASN A 51 14.86 -5.28 1.48
C ASN A 51 15.28 -3.84 1.19
N GLU A 52 16.51 -3.66 0.72
CA GLU A 52 17.00 -2.35 0.28
C GLU A 52 16.85 -2.23 -1.23
N PHE A 53 15.86 -1.45 -1.66
CA PHE A 53 15.63 -1.15 -3.07
C PHE A 53 15.59 0.36 -3.34
N ASP A 54 16.01 0.74 -4.54
CA ASP A 54 15.85 2.10 -5.07
C ASP A 54 14.38 2.45 -5.34
N ALA A 55 13.57 1.43 -5.66
CA ALA A 55 12.14 1.54 -5.89
C ALA A 55 11.38 0.38 -5.22
N TYR A 56 10.35 0.75 -4.47
CA TYR A 56 9.43 -0.20 -3.85
C TYR A 56 8.12 -0.21 -4.61
N HIS A 57 7.63 -1.41 -4.90
CA HIS A 57 6.38 -1.65 -5.58
C HIS A 57 5.40 -2.28 -4.60
N ILE A 58 4.23 -1.67 -4.43
CA ILE A 58 3.17 -2.14 -3.55
C ILE A 58 1.88 -2.14 -4.37
N SER A 59 1.29 -3.31 -4.55
CA SER A 59 -0.02 -3.50 -5.18
C SER A 59 -1.04 -3.78 -4.09
N LEU A 60 -2.07 -2.95 -4.02
CA LEU A 60 -3.24 -3.11 -3.17
C LEU A 60 -4.44 -3.40 -4.05
N LYS A 61 -5.07 -4.55 -3.83
CA LYS A 61 -6.36 -4.88 -4.44
C LYS A 61 -7.41 -4.97 -3.36
N PHE A 62 -8.54 -4.30 -3.58
CA PHE A 62 -9.71 -4.39 -2.72
C PHE A 62 -10.84 -5.06 -3.49
N ASP A 63 -11.21 -6.25 -3.02
CA ASP A 63 -12.39 -6.97 -3.48
C ASP A 63 -13.58 -6.52 -2.63
N SER A 64 -14.47 -5.73 -3.23
CA SER A 64 -15.66 -5.21 -2.56
C SER A 64 -16.71 -6.29 -2.28
N SER A 65 -16.64 -7.45 -2.93
CA SER A 65 -17.59 -8.55 -2.72
C SER A 65 -17.25 -9.37 -1.47
N GLU A 66 -15.96 -9.53 -1.19
CA GLU A 66 -15.48 -10.25 -0.01
C GLU A 66 -15.02 -9.33 1.14
N ASP A 67 -15.10 -8.00 0.96
CA ASP A 67 -14.55 -6.98 1.87
C ASP A 67 -13.09 -7.27 2.25
N ARG A 68 -12.29 -7.64 1.25
CA ARG A 68 -10.96 -8.20 1.44
C ARG A 68 -9.90 -7.39 0.72
N TYR A 69 -8.78 -7.18 1.41
CA TYR A 69 -7.57 -6.62 0.83
C TYR A 69 -6.59 -7.73 0.46
N GLU A 70 -6.11 -7.70 -0.77
CA GLU A 70 -4.94 -8.45 -1.21
C GLU A 70 -3.77 -7.49 -1.40
N VAL A 71 -2.60 -7.88 -0.89
CA VAL A 71 -1.41 -7.05 -0.93
C VAL A 71 -0.23 -7.84 -1.46
N SER A 72 0.45 -7.25 -2.44
CA SER A 72 1.72 -7.74 -2.94
C SER A 72 2.74 -6.61 -2.87
N ASP A 73 3.90 -6.88 -2.29
CA ASP A 73 4.97 -5.90 -2.15
C ASP A 73 6.35 -6.54 -2.30
N ASN A 74 7.35 -5.72 -2.62
CA ASN A 74 8.75 -6.14 -2.65
C ASN A 74 9.55 -5.64 -1.43
N THR A 75 8.92 -5.07 -0.40
CA THR A 75 9.65 -4.46 0.72
C THR A 75 10.33 -5.49 1.61
N GLY A 76 9.87 -6.75 1.58
CA GLY A 76 10.38 -7.84 2.42
C GLY A 76 10.03 -7.71 3.90
N ASN A 77 9.38 -6.59 4.27
CA ASN A 77 8.99 -6.24 5.62
C ASN A 77 7.74 -5.33 5.57
N LYS A 78 6.68 -5.76 6.25
CA LYS A 78 5.38 -5.07 6.36
C LYS A 78 5.51 -3.73 7.06
N GLY A 79 6.40 -3.59 8.03
CA GLY A 79 6.66 -2.31 8.69
C GLY A 79 7.18 -1.25 7.72
N LEU A 80 8.09 -1.61 6.82
CA LEU A 80 8.54 -0.70 5.76
C LEU A 80 7.41 -0.39 4.77
N ARG A 81 6.65 -1.41 4.36
CA ARG A 81 5.48 -1.21 3.48
C ARG A 81 4.47 -0.24 4.10
N ASP A 82 4.04 -0.50 5.33
CA ASP A 82 3.04 0.29 6.01
C ASP A 82 3.57 1.71 6.29
N GLY A 83 4.86 1.86 6.60
CA GLY A 83 5.52 3.17 6.71
C GLY A 83 5.50 3.96 5.40
N ILE A 84 5.80 3.32 4.25
CA ILE A 84 5.70 3.94 2.92
C ILE A 84 4.25 4.36 2.64
N LEU A 85 3.28 3.49 2.90
CA LEU A 85 1.87 3.78 2.68
C LEU A 85 1.37 4.93 3.57
N MET A 86 1.80 4.99 4.82
CA MET A 86 1.51 6.11 5.72
C MET A 86 2.11 7.43 5.22
N TYR A 87 3.35 7.39 4.72
CA TYR A 87 4.00 8.57 4.14
C TYR A 87 3.26 9.09 2.91
N ILE A 88 2.83 8.19 2.02
CA ILE A 88 2.05 8.53 0.83
C ILE A 88 0.69 9.10 1.23
N MET A 89 0.00 8.46 2.18
CA MET A 89 -1.28 8.92 2.71
C MET A 89 -1.20 10.35 3.26
N ALA A 90 -0.09 10.73 3.92
CA ALA A 90 0.12 12.08 4.43
C ALA A 90 0.40 13.13 3.33
N LYS A 91 0.63 12.71 2.08
CA LYS A 91 0.96 13.56 0.93
C LYS A 91 -0.12 13.62 -0.16
N LEU A 92 -1.19 12.84 -0.01
CA LEU A 92 -2.39 12.89 -0.85
C LEU A 92 -3.34 13.99 -0.37
#